data_AF-A0A6N8H7X6-F1
#
_entry.id   AF-A0A6N8H7X6-F1
#
_cell.length_a   1.000
_cell.length_b   1.000
_cell.length_c   1.000
_cell.angle_alpha   90.00
_cell.angle_beta   90.00
_cell.angle_gamma   90.00
#
_symmetry.space_group_name_H-M   'P 1'
#
loop_
_entity.id
_entity.type
_entity.pdbx_description
1 polymer ?
#
loop_
_entity_poly.entity_id
_entity_poly.type
_entity_poly.pdbx_seq_one_letter_code
_entity_poly.pdbx_strand_id
1 'polypeptide(L)'
;MFEKELQTYLKAASSALPCAEARAAFEGYVHCVAQDVCSATSEESFTVVVAQLGSTPEQAARDFMESQSPETIARWKAAAHRHKFRLRLALGLVIGVLVVLVTFFVVTKGVLIINTETTIVNWGDTDISQKEMLKKAMELS
;
A
#
# COMPACT_ATOMS: atom_id res chain seq x y z
N MET A 1 -11.83 -26.68 -23.85
CA MET A 1 -12.71 -25.57 -23.40
C MET A 1 -12.85 -25.57 -21.86
N PHE A 2 -11.84 -25.09 -21.11
CA PHE A 2 -11.87 -25.01 -19.62
C PHE A 2 -10.99 -23.87 -19.05
N GLU A 3 -10.56 -22.92 -19.89
CA GLU A 3 -9.64 -21.83 -19.53
C GLU A 3 -10.11 -21.01 -18.32
N LYS A 4 -11.44 -20.75 -18.23
CA LYS A 4 -12.02 -19.98 -17.12
C LYS A 4 -11.96 -20.73 -15.79
N GLU A 5 -12.15 -22.05 -15.80
CA GLU A 5 -12.07 -22.88 -14.61
C GLU A 5 -10.61 -23.03 -14.16
N LEU A 6 -9.69 -23.19 -15.12
CA LEU A 6 -8.25 -23.18 -14.89
C LEU A 6 -7.79 -21.86 -14.26
N GLN A 7 -8.23 -20.72 -14.79
CA GLN A 7 -7.93 -19.41 -14.21
C GLN A 7 -8.51 -19.25 -12.80
N THR A 8 -9.70 -19.79 -12.54
CA THR A 8 -10.31 -19.76 -11.21
C THR A 8 -9.53 -20.64 -10.22
N TYR A 9 -9.07 -21.80 -10.67
CA TYR A 9 -8.21 -22.71 -9.90
C TYR A 9 -6.85 -22.08 -9.60
N LEU A 10 -6.19 -21.49 -10.60
CA LEU A 10 -4.93 -20.77 -10.43
C LEU A 10 -5.08 -19.57 -9.48
N LYS A 11 -6.22 -18.86 -9.56
CA LYS A 11 -6.54 -17.76 -8.64
C LYS A 11 -6.70 -18.26 -7.21
N ALA A 12 -7.35 -19.41 -6.99
CA ALA A 12 -7.44 -20.04 -5.67
C ALA A 12 -6.06 -20.49 -5.15
N ALA A 13 -5.24 -21.11 -6.01
CA ALA A 13 -3.87 -21.52 -5.70
C ALA A 13 -2.91 -20.35 -5.43
N SER A 14 -3.22 -19.17 -5.97
CA SER A 14 -2.37 -17.98 -5.85
C SER A 14 -2.14 -17.52 -4.40
N SER A 15 -3.05 -17.87 -3.48
CA SER A 15 -2.94 -17.59 -2.05
C SER A 15 -1.82 -18.38 -1.37
N ALA A 16 -1.55 -19.60 -1.86
CA ALA A 16 -0.50 -20.48 -1.34
C ALA A 16 0.89 -20.15 -1.91
N LEU A 17 0.96 -19.41 -3.02
CA LEU A 17 2.20 -19.10 -3.72
C LEU A 17 2.80 -17.74 -3.28
N PRO A 18 4.09 -17.69 -2.89
CA PRO A 18 4.69 -16.52 -2.23
C PRO A 18 5.01 -15.35 -3.18
N CYS A 19 5.21 -15.58 -4.47
CA CYS A 19 5.57 -14.54 -5.45
C CYS A 19 4.96 -14.79 -6.83
N ALA A 20 4.99 -13.77 -7.68
CA ALA A 20 4.50 -13.86 -9.07
C ALA A 20 5.29 -14.87 -9.92
N GLU A 21 6.59 -15.03 -9.64
CA GLU A 21 7.47 -15.98 -10.35
C GLU A 21 7.08 -17.44 -10.06
N ALA A 22 6.75 -17.75 -8.79
CA ALA A 22 6.21 -19.05 -8.39
C ALA A 22 4.84 -19.32 -9.02
N ARG A 23 4.01 -18.28 -9.19
CA ARG A 23 2.70 -18.37 -9.85
C ARG A 23 2.84 -18.67 -11.34
N ALA A 24 3.76 -18.02 -12.03
CA ALA A 24 4.02 -18.29 -13.45
C ALA A 24 4.57 -19.71 -13.67
N ALA A 25 5.44 -20.19 -12.77
CA ALA A 25 5.95 -21.57 -12.84
C ALA A 25 4.83 -22.61 -12.61
N PHE A 26 3.95 -22.36 -11.63
CA PHE A 26 2.80 -23.21 -11.37
C PHE A 26 1.78 -23.18 -12.51
N GLU A 27 1.51 -22.00 -13.07
CA GLU A 27 0.66 -21.84 -14.25
C GLU A 27 1.19 -22.64 -15.45
N GLY A 28 2.50 -22.58 -15.70
CA GLY A 28 3.14 -23.40 -16.74
C GLY A 28 2.96 -24.91 -16.49
N TYR A 29 3.14 -25.37 -15.25
CA TYR A 29 2.90 -26.76 -14.89
C TYR A 29 1.45 -27.19 -15.14
N VAL A 30 0.49 -26.38 -14.68
CA VAL A 30 -0.94 -26.62 -14.85
C VAL A 30 -1.35 -26.65 -16.34
N HIS A 31 -0.78 -25.75 -17.15
CA HIS A 31 -1.02 -25.70 -18.59
C HIS A 31 -0.45 -26.92 -19.31
N CYS A 32 0.76 -27.37 -18.95
CA CYS A 32 1.34 -28.61 -19.48
C CYS A 32 0.47 -29.82 -19.18
N VAL A 33 0.03 -29.99 -17.93
CA VAL A 33 -0.84 -31.12 -17.55
C VAL A 33 -2.20 -31.05 -18.28
N ALA A 34 -2.77 -29.85 -18.41
CA ALA A 34 -3.99 -29.66 -19.19
C ALA A 34 -3.80 -30.05 -20.67
N GLN A 35 -2.66 -29.69 -21.26
CA GLN A 35 -2.33 -30.04 -22.64
C GLN A 35 -2.12 -31.55 -22.81
N ASP A 36 -1.44 -32.22 -21.87
CA ASP A 36 -1.23 -33.67 -21.89
C ASP A 36 -2.56 -34.43 -21.79
N VAL A 37 -3.46 -33.99 -20.91
CA VAL A 37 -4.80 -34.58 -20.76
C VAL A 37 -5.65 -34.39 -22.01
N CYS A 38 -5.64 -33.19 -22.61
CA CYS A 38 -6.30 -32.91 -23.88
C CYS A 38 -5.75 -33.74 -25.04
N SER A 39 -4.47 -34.07 -25.01
CA SER A 39 -3.82 -34.89 -26.05
C SER A 39 -4.12 -36.38 -25.86
N ALA A 40 -4.34 -36.81 -24.61
CA ALA A 40 -4.57 -38.21 -24.25
C ALA A 40 -6.05 -38.64 -24.25
N THR A 41 -6.98 -37.70 -24.00
CA THR A 41 -8.40 -38.00 -23.80
C THR A 41 -9.26 -37.13 -24.71
N SER A 42 -10.12 -37.74 -25.53
CA SER A 42 -11.07 -37.01 -26.40
C SER A 42 -12.23 -36.35 -25.64
N GLU A 43 -12.40 -36.67 -24.36
CA GLU A 43 -13.30 -35.97 -23.43
C GLU A 43 -12.53 -34.83 -22.74
N GLU A 44 -12.77 -33.59 -23.18
CA GLU A 44 -12.25 -32.38 -22.55
C GLU A 44 -12.97 -32.10 -21.21
N SER A 45 -12.68 -32.88 -20.16
CA SER A 45 -13.26 -32.67 -18.84
C SER A 45 -12.24 -32.13 -17.85
N PHE A 46 -12.48 -30.91 -17.35
CA PHE A 46 -11.66 -30.24 -16.33
C PHE A 46 -11.49 -31.09 -15.06
N THR A 47 -12.43 -31.98 -14.78
CA THR A 47 -12.37 -32.92 -13.64
C THR A 47 -11.18 -33.87 -13.71
N VAL A 48 -10.77 -34.29 -14.92
CA VAL A 48 -9.61 -35.18 -15.13
C VAL A 48 -8.30 -34.43 -14.89
N VAL A 49 -8.24 -33.17 -15.32
CA VAL A 49 -7.11 -32.27 -15.06
C VAL A 49 -6.95 -32.04 -13.56
N VAL A 50 -8.03 -31.71 -12.85
CA VAL A 50 -8.00 -31.52 -11.38
C VAL A 50 -7.66 -32.81 -10.64
N ALA A 51 -8.13 -33.97 -11.12
CA ALA A 51 -7.77 -35.26 -10.54
C ALA A 51 -6.26 -35.55 -10.61
N GLN A 52 -5.57 -35.08 -11.66
CA GLN A 52 -4.12 -35.19 -11.77
C GLN A 52 -3.34 -34.13 -10.98
N LEU A 53 -3.85 -32.90 -10.89
CA LEU A 53 -3.18 -31.82 -10.15
C LEU A 53 -3.32 -31.96 -8.63
N GLY A 54 -4.41 -32.57 -8.17
CA GLY A 54 -4.75 -32.71 -6.76
C GLY A 54 -6.13 -32.15 -6.43
N SER A 55 -6.80 -32.77 -5.46
CA SER A 55 -8.22 -32.52 -5.11
C SER A 55 -8.53 -31.08 -4.73
N THR A 56 -7.54 -30.30 -4.27
CA THR A 56 -7.70 -28.87 -4.00
C THR A 56 -6.52 -28.05 -4.57
N PRO A 57 -6.80 -26.84 -5.09
CA PRO A 57 -5.78 -25.95 -5.68
C PRO A 57 -4.69 -25.53 -4.71
N GLU A 58 -5.03 -25.42 -3.43
CA GLU A 58 -4.08 -25.05 -2.38
C GLU A 58 -3.12 -26.20 -2.05
N GLN A 59 -3.63 -27.44 -2.06
CA GLN A 59 -2.80 -28.64 -1.85
C GLN A 59 -1.85 -28.84 -3.05
N ALA A 60 -2.37 -28.74 -4.27
CA ALA A 60 -1.57 -28.82 -5.48
C ALA A 60 -0.43 -27.78 -5.51
N ALA A 61 -0.72 -26.55 -5.09
CA ALA A 61 0.29 -25.49 -4.99
C ALA A 61 1.35 -25.78 -3.91
N ARG A 62 0.95 -26.39 -2.77
CA ARG A 62 1.89 -26.80 -1.71
C ARG A 62 2.76 -27.97 -2.16
N ASP A 63 2.16 -29.00 -2.74
CA ASP A 63 2.88 -30.17 -3.26
C ASP A 63 3.85 -29.76 -4.38
N PHE A 64 3.43 -28.84 -5.25
CA PHE A 64 4.32 -28.22 -6.23
C PHE A 64 5.48 -27.49 -5.54
N MET A 65 5.21 -26.69 -4.50
CA MET A 65 6.27 -26.03 -3.75
C MET A 65 7.23 -27.00 -3.05
N GLU A 66 6.75 -28.13 -2.53
CA GLU A 66 7.59 -29.15 -1.88
C GLU A 66 8.45 -29.93 -2.88
N SER A 67 7.98 -30.11 -4.11
CA SER A 67 8.77 -30.71 -5.20
C SER A 67 9.80 -29.77 -5.82
N GLN A 68 9.71 -28.45 -5.56
CA GLN A 68 10.71 -27.50 -6.05
C GLN A 68 12.00 -27.55 -5.22
N SER A 69 13.12 -27.28 -5.87
CA SER A 69 14.41 -27.22 -5.18
C SER A 69 14.41 -26.12 -4.10
N PRO A 70 15.09 -26.33 -2.96
CA PRO A 70 15.18 -25.32 -1.90
C PRO A 70 15.81 -24.01 -2.38
N GLU A 71 16.68 -24.06 -3.39
CA GLU A 71 17.28 -22.87 -4.03
C GLU A 71 16.25 -22.04 -4.78
N THR A 72 15.36 -22.69 -5.55
CA THR A 72 14.27 -22.04 -6.27
C THR A 72 13.29 -21.39 -5.29
N ILE A 73 12.93 -22.12 -4.22
CA ILE A 73 12.05 -21.61 -3.15
C ILE A 73 12.68 -20.41 -2.45
N ALA A 74 13.98 -20.47 -2.15
CA ALA A 74 14.71 -19.36 -1.53
C ALA A 74 14.73 -18.12 -2.43
N ARG A 75 14.95 -18.29 -3.74
CA ARG A 75 14.89 -17.22 -4.73
C ARG A 75 13.49 -16.58 -4.79
N TRP A 76 12.45 -17.39 -4.81
CA TRP A 76 11.07 -16.92 -4.81
C TRP A 76 10.67 -16.21 -3.52
N LYS A 77 11.08 -16.73 -2.36
CA LYS A 77 10.91 -16.04 -1.06
C LYS A 77 11.67 -14.73 -1.01
N ALA A 78 12.90 -14.68 -1.53
CA ALA A 78 13.68 -13.44 -1.61
C ALA A 78 13.03 -12.40 -2.53
N ALA A 79 12.47 -12.82 -3.68
CA ALA A 79 11.72 -11.96 -4.57
C ALA A 79 10.44 -11.41 -3.90
N ALA A 80 9.69 -12.27 -3.20
CA ALA A 80 8.52 -11.86 -2.41
C ALA A 80 8.87 -10.83 -1.33
N HIS A 81 10.00 -11.05 -0.65
CA HIS A 81 10.45 -10.19 0.43
C HIS A 81 10.83 -8.80 -0.09
N ARG A 82 11.48 -8.68 -1.25
CA ARG A 82 11.84 -7.38 -1.84
C ARG A 82 10.62 -6.53 -2.13
N HIS A 83 9.54 -7.12 -2.66
CA HIS A 83 8.31 -6.40 -2.94
C HIS A 83 7.65 -5.87 -1.67
N LYS A 84 7.51 -6.71 -0.64
CA LYS A 84 6.96 -6.31 0.67
C LYS A 84 7.84 -5.26 1.36
N PHE A 85 9.16 -5.39 1.22
CA PHE A 85 10.12 -4.43 1.79
C PHE A 85 10.02 -3.06 1.11
N ARG A 86 9.96 -3.00 -0.23
CA ARG A 86 9.74 -1.75 -0.97
C ARG A 86 8.42 -1.07 -0.57
N LEU A 87 7.35 -1.84 -0.41
CA LEU A 87 6.06 -1.31 0.01
C LEU A 87 6.12 -0.72 1.43
N ARG A 88 6.75 -1.44 2.37
CA ARG A 88 6.96 -0.95 3.75
C ARG A 88 7.84 0.29 3.78
N LEU A 89 8.88 0.34 2.94
CA LEU A 89 9.77 1.49 2.84
C LEU A 89 9.03 2.72 2.30
N ALA A 90 8.21 2.54 1.25
CA ALA A 90 7.37 3.61 0.71
C ALA A 90 6.37 4.12 1.75
N LEU A 91 5.71 3.21 2.50
CA LEU A 91 4.79 3.58 3.58
C LEU A 91 5.52 4.35 4.69
N GLY A 92 6.70 3.87 5.11
CA GLY A 92 7.52 4.55 6.11
C GLY A 92 7.96 5.93 5.66
N LEU A 93 8.29 6.10 4.38
CA LEU A 93 8.66 7.40 3.80
C LEU A 93 7.48 8.37 3.82
N VAL A 94 6.28 7.93 3.41
CA VAL A 94 5.07 8.74 3.48
C VAL A 94 4.77 9.18 4.91
N ILE A 95 4.84 8.26 5.88
CA ILE A 95 4.64 8.56 7.30
C ILE A 95 5.70 9.56 7.79
N GLY A 96 6.97 9.36 7.43
CA GLY A 96 8.06 10.26 7.81
C GLY A 96 7.86 11.68 7.28
N VAL A 97 7.45 11.83 6.02
CA VAL A 97 7.11 13.13 5.42
C VAL A 97 5.94 13.78 6.16
N LEU A 98 4.91 13.01 6.49
CA LEU A 98 3.73 13.51 7.20
C LEU A 98 4.10 14.02 8.60
N VAL A 99 4.96 13.28 9.32
CA VAL A 99 5.48 13.70 10.62
C VAL A 99 6.28 15.00 10.48
N VAL A 100 7.21 15.09 9.52
CA VAL A 100 7.99 16.32 9.30
C VAL A 100 7.09 17.52 9.01
N LEU A 101 6.06 17.36 8.18
CA LEU A 101 5.08 18.42 7.89
C LEU A 101 4.30 18.85 9.13
N VAL A 102 3.85 17.90 9.94
CA VAL A 102 3.15 18.20 11.21
C VAL A 102 4.07 18.94 12.17
N THR A 103 5.30 18.48 12.37
CA THR A 103 6.27 19.15 13.25
C THR A 103 6.60 20.55 12.73
N PHE A 104 6.79 20.71 11.42
CA PHE A 104 7.01 22.01 10.79
C PHE A 104 5.81 22.94 10.98
N PHE A 105 4.58 22.45 10.83
CA PHE A 105 3.37 23.22 11.05
C PHE A 105 3.21 23.63 12.52
N VAL A 106 3.51 22.73 13.46
CA VAL A 106 3.50 23.03 14.90
C VAL A 106 4.58 24.04 15.26
N VAL A 107 5.78 23.98 14.68
CA VAL A 107 6.84 24.97 14.92
C VAL A 107 6.49 26.30 14.28
N THR A 108 6.01 26.33 13.04
CA THR A 108 5.62 27.58 12.38
C THR A 108 4.41 28.23 13.04
N LYS A 109 3.41 27.46 13.48
CA LYS A 109 2.30 27.97 14.29
C LYS A 109 2.69 28.25 15.74
N GLY A 110 3.64 27.53 16.31
CA GLY A 110 4.18 27.79 17.66
C GLY A 110 5.01 29.08 17.71
N VAL A 111 5.80 29.35 16.67
CA VAL A 111 6.49 30.64 16.45
C VAL A 111 5.48 31.75 16.17
N LEU A 112 4.38 31.45 15.46
CA LEU A 112 3.29 32.41 15.26
C LEU A 112 2.54 32.70 16.57
N ILE A 113 2.32 31.70 17.44
CA ILE A 113 1.62 31.90 18.73
C ILE A 113 2.49 32.71 19.71
N ILE A 114 3.81 32.46 19.79
CA ILE A 114 4.69 33.21 20.70
C ILE A 114 4.85 34.68 20.27
N ASN A 115 4.73 35.01 18.98
CA ASN A 115 4.84 36.39 18.49
C ASN A 115 3.47 37.08 18.29
N THR A 116 2.35 36.38 18.52
CA THR A 116 1.00 36.98 18.39
C THR A 116 0.49 37.54 19.72
N GLU A 117 1.10 37.22 20.87
CA GLU A 117 0.65 37.70 22.20
C GLU A 117 1.34 38.98 22.72
N THR A 118 2.11 39.72 21.91
CA THR A 118 2.62 41.05 22.31
C THR A 118 2.10 42.23 21.50
N THR A 119 1.20 42.01 20.55
CA THR A 119 0.54 43.13 19.86
C THR A 119 -0.93 43.17 20.24
N ILE A 120 -1.19 43.35 21.54
CA ILE A 120 -2.39 44.07 21.96
C ILE A 120 -2.20 45.49 21.42
N VAL A 121 -2.83 45.79 20.29
CA VAL A 121 -2.92 47.18 19.80
C VAL A 121 -3.65 47.93 20.89
N ASN A 122 -2.91 48.67 21.72
CA ASN A 122 -3.47 49.52 22.75
C ASN A 122 -4.18 50.68 22.05
N TRP A 123 -5.48 50.53 21.81
CA TRP A 123 -6.38 51.59 21.34
C TRP A 123 -6.67 52.65 22.43
N GLY A 124 -5.97 52.61 23.57
CA GLY A 124 -6.16 53.53 24.68
C GLY A 124 -5.47 54.89 24.52
N ASP A 125 -4.55 55.05 23.57
CA ASP A 125 -3.83 56.33 23.37
C ASP A 125 -4.52 57.28 22.39
N THR A 126 -5.42 56.76 21.55
CA THR A 126 -6.16 57.57 20.56
C THR A 126 -7.29 58.39 21.20
N ASP A 127 -7.85 57.92 22.31
CA ASP A 127 -8.95 58.60 23.02
C ASP A 127 -8.46 59.82 23.83
N ILE A 128 -7.25 59.73 24.39
CA ILE A 128 -6.64 60.83 25.18
C ILE A 128 -6.27 62.00 24.27
N SER A 129 -5.71 61.73 23.09
CA SER A 129 -5.33 62.79 22.14
C SER A 129 -6.54 63.55 21.60
N GLN A 130 -7.69 62.91 21.41
CA GLN A 130 -8.90 63.62 20.95
C GLN A 130 -9.49 64.52 22.03
N LYS A 131 -9.51 64.07 23.29
CA LYS A 131 -10.02 64.87 24.41
C LYS A 131 -9.15 66.10 24.70
N GLU A 132 -7.83 65.96 24.59
CA GLU A 132 -6.89 67.08 24.71
C GLU A 132 -7.07 68.12 23.58
N MET A 133 -7.26 67.67 22.34
CA MET A 133 -7.50 68.55 21.18
C MET A 133 -8.82 69.31 21.32
N LEU A 134 -9.88 68.64 21.79
CA LEU A 134 -11.20 69.25 21.99
C LEU A 134 -11.20 70.27 23.13
N LYS A 135 -10.46 69.98 24.21
CA LYS A 135 -10.29 70.91 25.33
C LYS A 135 -9.54 72.19 24.91
N LYS A 136 -8.47 72.06 24.13
CA LYS A 136 -7.72 73.22 23.61
C LYS A 136 -8.52 74.06 22.62
N ALA A 137 -9.39 73.43 21.82
CA ALA A 137 -10.26 74.15 20.90
C ALA A 137 -11.34 74.98 21.64
N MET A 138 -11.81 74.51 22.79
CA MET A 138 -12.81 75.22 23.60
C MET A 138 -12.21 76.38 24.40
N GLU A 139 -10.92 76.33 24.78
CA GLU A 139 -10.23 77.44 25.46
C GLU A 139 -9.80 78.59 24.53
N LEU A 140 -9.87 78.40 23.20
CA LEU A 140 -9.52 79.40 22.19
C LEU A 140 -10.76 80.06 21.53
N SER A 141 -11.97 79.69 21.96
CA SER A 141 -13.25 80.33 21.61
C SER A 141 -13.72 81.26 22.73
#